data_AF-A0A6P8HZN4-F1
#
_entry.id   AF-A0A6P8HZN4-F1
#
_cell.length_a   1.000
_cell.length_b   1.000
_cell.length_c   1.000
_cell.angle_alpha   90.00
_cell.angle_beta   90.00
_cell.angle_gamma   90.00
#
_symmetry.space_group_name_H-M   'P 1'
#
loop_
_entity.id
_entity.type
_entity.pdbx_description
1 polymer ?
#
loop_
_entity_poly.entity_id
_entity_poly.type
_entity_poly.pdbx_seq_one_letter_code
_entity_poly.pdbx_strand_id
1 'polypeptide(L)'
;MQELLAPLRNDPTKDPHRRTTSKKNLPVERFWSEVNQRANYPVKSCLNNMVEAGQLRMDDECTKFCVSTFTTHVVQVGINRLIQSWNCRPASGKRKTPIEMMKANNGTANLTEEQVPDGLTAAQIYEGNGGNLTRFGSFGLDPLQGNQELSTQREQLLLQNIASYEAIFNQLVNGNPSLFQRALIYYITLSQSLAAQA
;
A
#
# COMPACT_ATOMS: atom_id res chain seq x y z
N MET A 1 20.27 4.49 7.88
CA MET A 1 19.18 5.30 8.45
C MET A 1 18.99 5.11 9.95
N GLN A 2 18.55 3.96 10.45
CA GLN A 2 18.35 3.76 11.91
C GLN A 2 19.62 4.02 12.74
N GLU A 3 20.80 3.62 12.24
CA GLU A 3 22.11 3.94 12.85
C GLU A 3 22.42 5.45 12.85
N LEU A 4 22.07 6.17 11.78
CA LEU A 4 22.33 7.61 11.65
C LEU A 4 21.50 8.43 12.64
N LEU A 5 20.29 7.96 12.96
CA LEU A 5 19.39 8.60 13.91
C LEU A 5 19.61 8.13 15.35
N ALA A 6 20.48 7.14 15.57
CA ALA A 6 20.74 6.56 16.89
C ALA A 6 21.15 7.62 17.95
N PRO A 7 22.02 8.60 17.64
CA PRO A 7 22.43 9.62 18.60
C PRO A 7 21.29 10.56 19.04
N LEU A 8 20.22 10.64 18.26
CA LEU A 8 19.07 11.53 18.52
C LEU A 8 17.98 10.86 19.37
N ARG A 9 18.19 9.60 19.80
CA ARG A 9 17.23 8.86 20.63
C ARG A 9 17.34 9.31 22.09
N ASN A 10 16.23 9.29 22.82
CA ASN A 10 16.20 9.59 24.26
C ASN A 10 17.09 8.65 25.10
N ASP A 11 17.37 7.45 24.60
CA ASP A 11 18.30 6.50 25.22
C ASP A 11 19.28 5.98 24.16
N PRO A 12 20.48 6.59 24.04
CA PRO A 12 21.49 6.20 23.06
C PRO A 12 22.26 4.93 23.48
N THR A 13 22.03 4.40 24.69
CA THR A 13 22.70 3.17 25.15
C THR A 13 22.10 1.90 24.58
N LYS A 14 20.90 2.00 23.99
CA LYS A 14 20.20 0.88 23.36
C LYS A 14 20.47 0.84 21.87
N ASP A 15 20.67 -0.37 21.36
CA ASP A 15 20.81 -0.60 19.93
C ASP A 15 19.66 0.04 19.13
N PRO A 16 19.97 0.73 18.03
CA PRO A 16 18.97 1.47 17.27
C PRO A 16 17.97 0.56 16.59
N HIS A 17 18.37 -0.66 16.25
CA HIS A 17 17.51 -1.66 15.63
C HIS A 17 17.76 -3.04 16.24
N ARG A 18 16.69 -3.84 16.36
CA ARG A 18 16.80 -5.23 16.81
C ARG A 18 16.48 -6.14 15.63
N ARG A 19 17.45 -6.96 15.22
CA ARG A 19 17.21 -7.99 14.22
C ARG A 19 16.54 -9.19 14.89
N THR A 20 15.36 -9.54 14.41
CA THR A 20 14.59 -10.71 14.84
C THR A 20 14.62 -11.74 13.71
N THR A 21 14.74 -13.02 14.08
CA THR A 21 14.61 -14.12 13.10
C THR A 21 13.14 -14.38 12.83
N SER A 22 12.77 -14.84 11.63
CA SER A 22 11.38 -15.16 11.24
C SER A 22 10.61 -16.05 12.23
N LYS A 23 11.31 -16.95 12.95
CA LYS A 23 10.74 -17.85 13.97
C LYS A 23 10.44 -17.17 15.31
N LYS A 24 10.95 -15.96 15.55
CA LYS A 24 10.79 -15.16 16.77
C LYS A 24 10.12 -13.83 16.48
N ASN A 25 9.20 -13.83 15.50
CA ASN A 25 8.54 -12.61 15.10
C ASN A 25 7.72 -12.02 16.25
N LEU A 26 7.94 -10.73 16.52
CA LEU A 26 7.17 -9.97 17.49
C LEU A 26 5.72 -9.85 17.02
N PRO A 27 4.76 -9.61 17.94
CA PRO A 27 3.36 -9.42 17.57
C PRO A 27 3.14 -8.35 16.49
N VAL A 28 3.95 -7.28 16.49
CA VAL A 28 3.90 -6.23 15.46
C VAL A 28 4.32 -6.74 14.07
N GLU A 29 5.22 -7.71 13.99
CA GLU A 29 5.67 -8.30 12.72
C GLU A 29 4.61 -9.26 12.13
N ARG A 30 3.64 -9.71 12.94
CA ARG A 30 2.46 -10.46 12.48
C ARG A 30 1.39 -9.56 11.85
N PHE A 31 1.56 -8.23 11.89
CA PHE A 31 0.67 -7.31 11.18
C PHE A 31 0.60 -7.63 9.68
N TRP A 32 1.75 -7.94 9.07
CA TRP A 32 1.83 -8.23 7.64
C TRP A 32 1.09 -9.50 7.23
N SER A 33 1.05 -10.52 8.09
CA SER A 33 0.22 -11.70 7.82
C SER A 33 -1.27 -11.36 7.82
N GLU A 34 -1.73 -10.45 8.69
CA GLU A 34 -3.13 -9.99 8.65
C GLU A 34 -3.41 -9.12 7.42
N VAL A 35 -2.48 -8.25 7.02
CA VAL A 35 -2.60 -7.47 5.76
C VAL A 35 -2.77 -8.43 4.59
N ASN A 36 -1.93 -9.46 4.53
CA ASN A 36 -2.00 -10.45 3.47
C ASN A 36 -3.35 -11.17 3.45
N GLN A 37 -3.78 -11.67 4.61
CA GLN A 37 -5.02 -12.45 4.71
C GLN A 37 -6.27 -11.62 4.42
N ARG A 38 -6.34 -10.38 4.89
CA ARG A 38 -7.56 -9.57 4.88
C ARG A 38 -7.65 -8.59 3.72
N ALA A 39 -6.53 -8.19 3.13
CA ALA A 39 -6.50 -7.22 2.03
C ALA A 39 -5.92 -7.84 0.75
N ASN A 40 -4.71 -8.42 0.81
CA ASN A 40 -4.01 -8.82 -0.41
C ASN A 40 -4.59 -10.08 -1.06
N TYR A 41 -4.84 -11.14 -0.31
CA TYR A 41 -5.30 -12.41 -0.87
C TYR A 41 -6.69 -12.35 -1.51
N PRO A 42 -7.70 -11.64 -0.95
CA PRO A 42 -8.97 -11.46 -1.65
C PRO A 42 -8.83 -10.77 -3.02
N VAL A 43 -8.02 -9.71 -3.09
CA VAL A 43 -7.74 -9.00 -4.35
C VAL A 43 -6.98 -9.89 -5.32
N LYS A 44 -5.90 -10.54 -4.87
CA LYS A 44 -5.08 -11.44 -5.69
C LYS A 44 -5.90 -12.59 -6.26
N SER A 45 -6.76 -13.22 -5.45
CA SER A 45 -7.65 -14.29 -5.87
C SER A 45 -8.58 -13.82 -6.98
N CYS A 46 -9.21 -12.66 -6.81
CA CYS A 46 -10.09 -12.07 -7.82
C CYS A 46 -9.36 -11.78 -9.14
N LEU A 47 -8.17 -11.15 -9.07
CA LEU A 47 -7.37 -10.85 -10.26
C LEU A 47 -6.94 -12.11 -11.01
N ASN A 48 -6.46 -13.14 -10.30
CA ASN A 48 -6.08 -14.41 -10.90
C ASN A 48 -7.28 -15.02 -11.64
N ASN A 49 -8.46 -15.06 -11.02
CA ASN A 49 -9.67 -15.56 -11.66
C ASN A 49 -10.03 -14.76 -12.92
N MET A 50 -9.86 -13.43 -12.92
CA MET A 50 -10.12 -12.60 -14.10
C MET A 50 -9.12 -12.86 -15.24
N VAL A 51 -7.84 -13.10 -14.91
CA VAL A 51 -6.81 -13.47 -15.90
C VAL A 51 -7.11 -14.85 -16.48
N GLU A 52 -7.40 -15.83 -15.64
CA GLU A 52 -7.76 -17.20 -16.06
C GLU A 52 -9.04 -17.22 -16.90
N ALA A 53 -10.00 -16.35 -16.61
CA ALA A 53 -11.22 -16.17 -17.42
C ALA A 53 -11.00 -15.36 -18.71
N GLY A 54 -9.77 -14.93 -19.00
CA GLY A 54 -9.44 -14.15 -20.21
C GLY A 54 -9.98 -12.73 -20.23
N GLN A 55 -10.37 -12.17 -19.08
CA GLN A 55 -10.93 -10.83 -18.97
C GLN A 55 -9.86 -9.73 -18.89
N LEU A 56 -8.64 -10.09 -18.49
CA LEU A 56 -7.51 -9.18 -18.36
C LEU A 56 -6.39 -9.56 -19.32
N ARG A 57 -6.09 -8.67 -20.26
CA ARG A 57 -5.00 -8.82 -21.23
C ARG A 57 -3.70 -8.23 -20.66
N MET A 58 -2.98 -9.03 -19.87
CA MET A 58 -1.80 -8.58 -19.11
C MET A 58 -0.53 -8.37 -19.95
N ASP A 59 -0.56 -8.53 -21.27
CA ASP A 59 0.47 -8.11 -22.22
C ASP A 59 0.36 -6.62 -22.61
N ASP A 60 -0.81 -6.01 -22.41
CA ASP A 60 -1.10 -4.61 -22.71
C ASP A 60 -0.63 -3.67 -21.59
N GLU A 61 0.20 -2.67 -21.93
CA GLU A 61 0.80 -1.76 -20.93
C GLU A 61 -0.22 -0.91 -20.18
N CYS A 62 -1.28 -0.46 -20.87
CA CYS A 62 -2.38 0.28 -20.24
C CYS A 62 -3.13 -0.62 -19.24
N THR A 63 -3.40 -1.86 -19.61
CA THR A 63 -4.05 -2.85 -18.75
C THR A 63 -3.20 -3.14 -17.50
N LYS A 64 -1.89 -3.38 -17.66
CA LYS A 64 -0.97 -3.55 -16.52
C LYS A 64 -1.02 -2.36 -15.57
N PHE A 65 -0.92 -1.14 -16.11
CA PHE A 65 -0.98 0.09 -15.32
C PHE A 65 -2.32 0.19 -14.57
N CYS A 66 -3.43 0.04 -15.28
CA CYS A 66 -4.77 0.13 -14.72
C CYS A 66 -4.98 -0.89 -13.60
N VAL A 67 -4.57 -2.14 -13.80
CA VAL A 67 -4.63 -3.19 -12.79
C VAL A 67 -3.81 -2.78 -11.57
N SER A 68 -2.56 -2.33 -11.73
CA SER A 68 -1.73 -1.91 -10.59
C SER A 68 -2.34 -0.73 -9.83
N THR A 69 -2.68 0.35 -10.52
CA THR A 69 -3.15 1.59 -9.90
C THR A 69 -4.49 1.38 -9.19
N PHE A 70 -5.46 0.76 -9.87
CA PHE A 70 -6.77 0.46 -9.30
C PHE A 70 -6.64 -0.45 -8.08
N THR A 71 -5.84 -1.52 -8.17
CA THR A 71 -5.68 -2.46 -7.06
C THR A 71 -4.99 -1.83 -5.87
N THR A 72 -4.01 -0.94 -6.09
CA THR A 72 -3.39 -0.17 -5.01
C THR A 72 -4.41 0.68 -4.27
N HIS A 73 -5.30 1.41 -4.97
CA HIS A 73 -6.36 2.18 -4.32
C HIS A 73 -7.32 1.31 -3.50
N VAL A 74 -7.77 0.19 -4.07
CA VAL A 74 -8.67 -0.75 -3.37
C VAL A 74 -7.99 -1.36 -2.13
N VAL A 75 -6.73 -1.80 -2.25
CA VAL A 75 -5.98 -2.40 -1.13
C VAL A 75 -5.67 -1.35 -0.06
N GLN A 76 -5.41 -0.09 -0.44
CA GLN A 76 -5.13 0.99 0.50
C GLN A 76 -6.27 1.19 1.50
N VAL A 77 -7.53 1.04 1.08
CA VAL A 77 -8.69 1.05 1.98
C VAL A 77 -8.55 -0.03 3.06
N GLY A 78 -8.24 -1.27 2.64
CA GLY A 78 -8.07 -2.41 3.53
C GLY A 78 -6.94 -2.21 4.53
N ILE A 79 -5.79 -1.73 4.06
CA ILE A 79 -4.63 -1.42 4.89
C ILE A 79 -4.99 -0.34 5.91
N ASN A 80 -5.60 0.78 5.49
CA ASN A 80 -5.97 1.88 6.39
C ASN A 80 -6.88 1.41 7.53
N ARG A 81 -7.91 0.62 7.19
CA ARG A 81 -8.83 0.06 8.20
C ARG A 81 -8.17 -0.95 9.12
N LEU A 82 -7.27 -1.78 8.58
CA LEU A 82 -6.52 -2.73 9.38
C LEU A 82 -5.57 -2.02 10.35
N ILE A 83 -4.87 -0.97 9.91
CA ILE A 83 -4.00 -0.15 10.77
C ILE A 83 -4.82 0.43 11.92
N GLN A 84 -5.97 1.05 11.61
CA GLN A 84 -6.85 1.63 12.63
C GLN A 84 -7.32 0.58 13.64
N SER A 85 -7.88 -0.54 13.16
CA SER A 85 -8.35 -1.63 14.02
C SER A 85 -7.21 -2.25 14.84
N TRP A 86 -6.03 -2.43 14.23
CA TRP A 86 -4.87 -3.01 14.88
C TRP A 86 -4.34 -2.13 16.00
N ASN A 87 -4.33 -0.82 15.79
CA ASN A 87 -3.85 0.14 16.77
C ASN A 87 -4.82 0.37 17.94
N CYS A 88 -6.11 0.10 17.73
CA CYS A 88 -7.17 0.27 18.73
C CYS A 88 -7.53 -1.03 19.49
N ARG A 89 -6.96 -2.18 19.14
CA ARG A 89 -7.23 -3.42 19.88
C ARG A 89 -6.19 -3.66 20.97
N PRO A 90 -6.54 -4.34 22.08
CA PRO A 90 -5.56 -4.72 23.08
C PRO A 90 -4.49 -5.65 22.50
N ALA A 91 -3.22 -5.41 22.86
CA ALA A 91 -2.16 -6.35 22.51
C ALA A 91 -2.39 -7.68 23.24
N SER A 92 -2.04 -8.81 22.61
CA SER A 92 -2.26 -10.14 23.21
C SER A 92 -1.66 -10.21 24.62
N GLY A 93 -2.49 -10.59 25.61
CA GLY A 93 -2.10 -10.65 27.02
C GLY A 93 -2.00 -9.30 27.74
N LYS A 94 -2.39 -8.18 27.11
CA LYS A 94 -2.36 -6.83 27.71
C LYS A 94 -3.76 -6.20 27.68
N ARG A 95 -4.05 -5.37 28.68
CA ARG A 95 -5.28 -4.57 28.72
C ARG A 95 -5.22 -3.31 27.86
N LYS A 96 -4.02 -2.79 27.60
CA LYS A 96 -3.79 -1.55 26.85
C LYS A 96 -3.63 -1.81 25.35
N THR A 97 -4.11 -0.87 24.54
CA THR A 97 -3.94 -0.86 23.07
C THR A 97 -2.55 -0.36 22.67
N PRO A 98 -2.05 -0.67 21.46
CA PRO A 98 -0.83 -0.08 20.94
C PRO A 98 -0.79 1.45 21.02
N ILE A 99 -1.91 2.14 20.71
CA ILE A 99 -1.99 3.61 20.82
C ILE A 99 -1.82 4.07 22.27
N GLU A 100 -2.48 3.43 23.23
CA GLU A 100 -2.36 3.79 24.64
C GLU A 100 -0.95 3.54 25.17
N MET A 101 -0.34 2.43 24.77
CA MET A 101 1.03 2.10 25.12
C MET A 101 2.02 3.11 24.52
N MET A 102 1.83 3.47 23.24
CA MET A 102 2.64 4.49 22.57
C MET A 102 2.50 5.83 23.31
N LYS A 103 1.29 6.31 23.58
CA LYS A 103 1.05 7.57 24.29
C LYS A 103 1.69 7.59 25.69
N ALA A 104 1.58 6.49 26.43
CA ALA A 104 2.14 6.40 27.78
C ALA A 104 3.68 6.30 27.81
N ASN A 105 4.28 5.74 26.77
CA ASN A 105 5.72 5.50 26.70
C ASN A 105 6.37 6.24 25.52
N ASN A 106 5.83 7.39 25.10
CA ASN A 106 6.34 8.12 23.95
C ASN A 106 7.66 8.82 24.31
N GLY A 107 8.75 8.06 24.31
CA GLY A 107 10.11 8.54 24.51
C GLY A 107 10.79 8.90 23.19
N THR A 108 10.06 9.40 22.20
CA THR A 108 10.65 9.88 20.94
C THR A 108 11.05 11.34 21.09
N ALA A 109 12.28 11.68 20.73
CA ALA A 109 12.66 13.06 20.48
C ALA A 109 11.93 13.55 19.21
N ASN A 110 11.50 14.81 19.21
CA ASN A 110 10.98 15.43 17.99
C ASN A 110 12.15 15.63 17.02
N LEU A 111 12.08 14.99 15.85
CA LEU A 111 13.00 15.23 14.75
C LEU A 111 12.41 16.31 13.86
N THR A 112 13.24 17.22 13.37
CA THR A 112 12.84 18.17 12.33
C THR A 112 12.85 17.50 10.95
N GLU A 113 12.11 18.05 9.98
CA GLU A 113 12.07 17.50 8.63
C GLU A 113 13.46 17.48 7.97
N GLU A 114 14.36 18.39 8.35
CA GLU A 114 15.75 18.41 7.84
C GLU A 114 16.61 17.27 8.40
N GLN A 115 16.22 16.67 9.53
CA GLN A 115 16.98 15.58 10.17
C GLN A 115 16.61 14.21 9.62
N VAL A 116 15.47 14.08 8.94
CA VAL A 116 15.01 12.83 8.34
C VAL A 116 14.95 13.01 6.83
N PRO A 117 15.87 12.40 6.07
CA PRO A 117 15.83 12.49 4.62
C PRO A 117 14.55 11.86 4.08
N ASP A 118 14.02 12.44 3.01
CA ASP A 118 12.94 11.82 2.25
C ASP A 118 13.38 10.45 1.69
N GLY A 119 12.40 9.66 1.22
CA GLY A 119 12.66 8.30 0.76
C GLY A 119 13.67 8.20 -0.39
N LEU A 120 13.68 9.17 -1.30
CA LEU A 120 14.61 9.19 -2.44
C LEU A 120 16.03 9.48 -1.94
N THR A 121 16.19 10.52 -1.12
CA THR A 121 17.47 10.88 -0.51
C THR A 121 17.99 9.74 0.37
N ALA A 122 17.13 9.10 1.17
CA ALA A 122 17.51 7.95 2.00
C ALA A 122 18.00 6.75 1.17
N ALA A 123 17.37 6.47 0.02
CA ALA A 123 17.80 5.43 -0.90
C ALA A 123 19.17 5.73 -1.51
N GLN A 124 19.39 6.97 -1.93
CA GLN A 124 20.69 7.44 -2.45
C GLN A 124 21.79 7.34 -1.40
N ILE A 125 21.53 7.77 -0.15
CA ILE A 125 22.46 7.63 0.96
C ILE A 125 22.81 6.15 1.20
N TYR A 126 21.81 5.26 1.15
CA TYR A 126 22.06 3.83 1.35
C TYR A 126 22.93 3.22 0.25
N GLU A 127 22.65 3.51 -1.02
CA GLU A 127 23.48 3.03 -2.15
C GLU A 127 24.88 3.66 -2.15
N GLY A 128 24.99 4.95 -1.83
CA GLY A 128 26.27 5.66 -1.70
C GLY A 128 27.17 5.09 -0.60
N ASN A 129 26.58 4.45 0.42
CA ASN A 129 27.30 3.74 1.48
C ASN A 129 27.61 2.28 1.15
N GLY A 130 27.52 1.88 -0.13
CA GLY A 130 27.80 0.52 -0.60
C GLY A 130 26.63 -0.45 -0.44
N GLY A 131 25.45 0.04 -0.05
CA GLY A 131 24.20 -0.72 -0.16
C GLY A 131 23.81 -0.98 -1.61
N ASN A 132 22.98 -1.99 -1.85
CA ASN A 132 22.47 -2.28 -3.17
C ASN A 132 20.95 -2.46 -3.10
N LEU A 133 20.21 -1.55 -3.74
CA LEU A 133 18.76 -1.64 -3.81
C LEU A 133 18.37 -2.28 -5.15
N THR A 134 17.50 -3.29 -5.08
CA THR A 134 16.84 -3.79 -6.28
C THR A 134 15.90 -2.72 -6.82
N ARG A 135 16.20 -2.22 -8.01
CA ARG A 135 15.32 -1.30 -8.73
C ARG A 135 14.34 -2.11 -9.57
N PHE A 136 13.06 -1.96 -9.29
CA PHE A 136 12.00 -2.56 -10.10
C PHE A 136 11.65 -1.59 -11.24
N GLY A 137 11.48 -2.11 -12.45
CA GLY A 137 10.96 -1.34 -13.58
C GLY A 137 9.51 -0.93 -13.35
N SER A 138 9.00 0.00 -14.17
CA SER A 138 7.59 0.36 -14.15
C SER A 138 6.73 -0.85 -14.53
N PHE A 139 5.59 -1.01 -13.85
CA PHE A 139 4.61 -2.04 -14.19
C PHE A 139 3.48 -1.39 -14.98
N GLY A 140 3.51 -1.54 -16.30
CA GLY A 140 2.59 -0.82 -17.18
C GLY A 140 3.01 0.63 -17.43
N LEU A 141 2.26 1.29 -18.32
CA LEU A 141 2.39 2.72 -18.64
C LEU A 141 1.01 3.37 -18.54
N ASP A 142 0.92 4.52 -17.85
CA ASP A 142 -0.33 5.29 -17.81
C ASP A 142 -0.55 5.91 -19.20
N PRO A 143 -1.62 5.54 -19.93
CA PRO A 143 -1.87 6.12 -21.24
C PRO A 143 -2.24 7.61 -21.17
N LEU A 144 -2.55 8.13 -19.98
CA LEU A 144 -2.84 9.54 -19.72
C LEU A 144 -1.65 10.28 -19.11
N GLN A 145 -0.46 9.65 -19.10
CA GLN A 145 0.74 10.26 -18.55
C GLN A 145 1.00 11.62 -19.21
N GLY A 146 1.17 12.66 -18.39
CA GLY A 146 1.35 14.04 -18.86
C GLY A 146 0.06 14.83 -19.01
N ASN A 147 -1.12 14.20 -18.93
CA ASN A 147 -2.41 14.87 -18.91
C ASN A 147 -3.14 14.66 -17.57
N GLN A 148 -2.90 15.58 -16.64
CA GLN A 148 -3.46 15.52 -15.27
C GLN A 148 -4.98 15.68 -15.25
N GLU A 149 -5.55 16.44 -16.20
CA GLU A 149 -6.99 16.68 -16.30
C GLU A 149 -7.71 15.37 -16.65
N LEU A 150 -7.27 14.67 -17.70
CA LEU A 150 -7.84 13.38 -18.07
C LEU A 150 -7.62 12.31 -16.98
N SER A 151 -6.46 12.32 -16.32
CA SER A 151 -6.21 11.44 -15.17
C SER A 151 -7.20 11.68 -14.02
N THR A 152 -7.50 12.94 -13.73
CA THR A 152 -8.48 13.33 -12.71
C THR A 152 -9.91 12.97 -13.15
N GLN A 153 -10.24 13.18 -14.41
CA GLN A 153 -11.53 12.84 -15.00
C GLN A 153 -11.78 11.33 -14.95
N ARG A 154 -10.78 10.50 -15.27
CA ARG A 154 -10.83 9.04 -15.14
C ARG A 154 -11.29 8.63 -13.74
N GLU A 155 -10.64 9.21 -12.73
CA GLU A 155 -10.89 8.91 -11.32
C GLU A 155 -12.31 9.34 -10.91
N GLN A 156 -12.73 10.56 -11.26
CA GLN A 156 -14.05 11.07 -10.95
C GLN A 156 -15.17 10.23 -11.58
N LEU A 157 -15.02 9.87 -12.85
CA LEU A 157 -16.02 9.07 -13.58
C LEU A 157 -16.13 7.65 -13.01
N LEU A 158 -15.04 7.01 -12.58
CA LEU A 158 -15.11 5.74 -11.85
C LEU A 158 -15.98 5.86 -10.60
N LEU A 159 -15.71 6.87 -9.77
CA LEU A 159 -16.38 7.06 -8.49
C LEU A 159 -17.86 7.44 -8.66
N GLN A 160 -18.19 8.20 -9.70
CA GLN A 160 -19.57 8.61 -10.02
C GLN A 160 -20.39 7.46 -10.61
N ASN A 161 -19.81 6.67 -11.52
CA ASN A 161 -20.58 5.71 -12.32
C ASN A 161 -20.58 4.29 -11.76
N ILE A 162 -19.60 3.93 -10.92
CA ILE A 162 -19.49 2.57 -10.38
C ILE A 162 -19.73 2.55 -8.87
N ALA A 163 -18.74 2.99 -8.09
CA ALA A 163 -18.74 2.98 -6.63
C ALA A 163 -17.45 3.57 -6.08
N SER A 164 -17.43 3.92 -4.79
CA SER A 164 -16.19 4.25 -4.08
C SER A 164 -15.31 3.01 -3.86
N TYR A 165 -14.00 3.23 -3.67
CA TYR A 165 -13.06 2.15 -3.34
C TYR A 165 -13.44 1.41 -2.06
N GLU A 166 -14.08 2.08 -1.09
CA GLU A 166 -14.59 1.46 0.13
C GLU A 166 -15.66 0.41 -0.14
N ALA A 167 -16.62 0.74 -1.01
CA ALA A 167 -17.70 -0.16 -1.38
C ALA A 167 -17.15 -1.35 -2.20
N ILE A 168 -16.23 -1.07 -3.13
CA ILE A 168 -15.54 -2.10 -3.93
C ILE A 168 -14.79 -3.07 -3.01
N PHE A 169 -13.93 -2.55 -2.13
CA PHE A 169 -13.16 -3.36 -1.19
C PHE A 169 -14.07 -4.18 -0.28
N ASN A 170 -15.11 -3.55 0.28
CA ASN A 170 -16.07 -4.20 1.16
C ASN A 170 -16.76 -5.40 0.52
N GLN A 171 -17.29 -5.26 -0.69
CA GLN A 171 -17.95 -6.38 -1.35
C GLN A 171 -16.97 -7.51 -1.65
N LEU A 172 -15.78 -7.15 -2.12
CA LEU A 172 -14.75 -8.12 -2.47
C LEU A 172 -14.35 -8.99 -1.27
N VAL A 173 -14.04 -8.38 -0.12
CA VAL A 173 -13.62 -9.14 1.08
C VAL A 173 -14.76 -9.93 1.72
N ASN A 174 -16.02 -9.57 1.43
CA ASN A 174 -17.20 -10.32 1.84
C ASN A 174 -17.61 -11.40 0.81
N GLY A 175 -16.71 -11.76 -0.11
CA GLY A 175 -16.90 -12.88 -1.05
C GLY A 175 -17.73 -12.54 -2.29
N ASN A 176 -18.02 -11.26 -2.56
CA ASN A 176 -18.68 -10.83 -3.79
C ASN A 176 -17.71 -10.03 -4.67
N PRO A 177 -17.02 -10.68 -5.64
CA PRO A 177 -16.03 -10.01 -6.48
C PRO A 177 -16.64 -9.19 -7.62
N SER A 178 -17.95 -9.29 -7.89
CA SER A 178 -18.58 -8.74 -9.10
C SER A 178 -18.37 -7.24 -9.29
N LEU A 179 -18.51 -6.46 -8.20
CA LEU A 179 -18.30 -5.02 -8.23
C LEU A 179 -16.84 -4.66 -8.53
N PHE A 180 -15.89 -5.39 -7.95
CA PHE A 180 -14.47 -5.21 -8.23
C PHE A 180 -14.15 -5.49 -9.70
N GLN A 181 -14.64 -6.61 -10.24
CA GLN A 181 -14.41 -7.00 -11.63
C GLN A 181 -14.96 -5.95 -12.60
N ARG A 182 -16.21 -5.54 -12.38
CA ARG A 182 -16.88 -4.51 -13.20
C ARG A 182 -16.16 -3.17 -13.12
N ALA A 183 -15.75 -2.75 -11.92
CA ALA A 183 -15.03 -1.49 -11.71
C ALA A 183 -13.69 -1.48 -12.43
N LEU A 184 -12.92 -2.57 -12.35
CA LEU A 184 -11.62 -2.68 -13.01
C LEU A 184 -11.73 -2.66 -14.53
N ILE A 185 -12.67 -3.41 -15.11
CA ILE A 185 -12.92 -3.39 -16.56
C ILE A 185 -13.37 -2.01 -17.02
N TYR A 186 -14.24 -1.35 -16.27
CA TYR A 186 -14.64 0.02 -16.53
C TYR A 186 -13.44 0.99 -16.49
N TYR A 187 -12.58 0.87 -15.49
CA TYR A 187 -11.37 1.71 -15.35
C TYR A 187 -10.40 1.54 -16.52
N ILE A 188 -10.19 0.31 -16.98
CA ILE A 188 -9.36 0.02 -18.17
C ILE A 188 -9.97 0.66 -19.41
N THR A 189 -11.26 0.39 -19.65
CA THR A 189 -11.97 0.89 -20.84
C THR A 189 -11.99 2.41 -20.89
N LEU A 190 -12.22 3.04 -19.73
CA LEU A 190 -12.22 4.48 -19.58
C LEU A 190 -10.83 5.08 -19.81
N SER A 191 -9.77 4.44 -19.31
CA SER A 191 -8.40 4.90 -19.55
C SER A 191 -8.06 4.87 -21.03
N GLN A 192 -8.45 3.81 -21.74
CA GLN A 192 -8.24 3.68 -23.18
C GLN A 192 -9.04 4.70 -23.98
N SER A 193 -10.31 4.95 -23.60
CA SER A 193 -11.17 5.91 -24.31
C SER A 193 -10.73 7.35 -24.12
N LEU A 194 -10.28 7.73 -22.92
CA LEU A 194 -9.73 9.06 -22.66
C LEU A 194 -8.40 9.26 -23.38
N ALA A 195 -7.56 8.23 -23.44
CA ALA A 195 -6.28 8.31 -24.14
C ALA A 195 -6.45 8.49 -25.66
N ALA A 196 -7.51 7.94 -26.24
CA ALA A 196 -7.85 8.17 -27.64
C ALA A 196 -8.33 9.60 -27.94
N GLN A 197 -8.62 10.41 -26.92
CA GLN A 197 -9.02 11.81 -27.03
C GLN A 197 -7.87 12.79 -26.77
N ALA A 198 -6.73 12.29 -26.25
CA ALA A 198 -5.53 13.07 -25.91
C ALA A 198 -4.62 13.26 -27.12
#